data_AF-A0A3R7Q3Q0-F1
#
_entry.id   AF-A0A3R7Q3Q0-F1
#
_cell.length_a   1.000
_cell.length_b   1.000
_cell.length_c   1.000
_cell.angle_alpha   90.00
_cell.angle_beta   90.00
_cell.angle_gamma   90.00
#
_symmetry.space_group_name_H-M   'P 1'
#
loop_
_entity.id
_entity.type
_entity.pdbx_description
1 polymer ?
#
loop_
_entity_poly.entity_id
_entity_poly.type
_entity_poly.pdbx_seq_one_letter_code
_entity_poly.pdbx_strand_id
1 'polypeptide(L)'
;MCWASSNCSMPTPPCKMNGWGEVCGPWAITQPYWIDGGRLFNDFYKCVEDWKCNEDTVRNYLNFYVTDPDAKCQDYARTHAGGPLGAWNDSTLPYWYSVKECLDYGIFTPASV
;
A
#
# COMPACT_ATOMS: atom_id res chain seq x y z
N MET A 1 2.52 4.35 4.95
CA MET A 1 1.85 3.84 3.73
C MET A 1 0.35 3.82 3.89
N CYS A 2 -0.20 2.97 4.77
CA CYS A 2 -1.63 2.94 5.12
C CYS A 2 -2.24 4.34 5.40
N TRP A 3 -1.56 5.20 6.19
CA TRP A 3 -2.01 6.57 6.40
C TRP A 3 -2.03 7.41 5.11
N ALA A 4 -0.96 7.37 4.31
CA ALA A 4 -0.89 8.08 3.04
C ALA A 4 -1.92 7.58 2.01
N SER A 5 -2.36 6.32 2.12
CA SER A 5 -3.34 5.72 1.22
C SER A 5 -4.79 6.02 1.61
N SER A 6 -5.13 5.98 2.90
CA SER A 6 -6.53 6.10 3.37
C SER A 6 -6.69 6.72 4.77
N ASN A 7 -5.67 7.37 5.32
CA ASN A 7 -5.58 7.75 6.73
C ASN A 7 -5.70 6.55 7.68
N CYS A 8 -5.26 5.36 7.23
CA CYS A 8 -5.43 4.11 7.97
C CYS A 8 -6.86 3.83 8.39
N SER A 9 -7.79 4.11 7.48
CA SER A 9 -9.19 3.73 7.63
C SER A 9 -9.56 2.71 6.56
N MET A 10 -10.44 1.77 6.90
CA MET A 10 -11.09 0.92 5.90
C MET A 10 -12.11 1.79 5.16
N PRO A 11 -11.96 2.01 3.83
CA PRO A 11 -12.92 2.80 3.08
C PRO A 11 -14.32 2.16 3.08
N THR A 12 -15.38 2.98 3.00
CA THR A 12 -16.75 2.52 2.77
C THR A 12 -17.34 3.32 1.61
N PRO A 13 -17.58 2.72 0.43
CA PRO A 13 -17.29 1.32 0.06
C PRO A 13 -15.78 0.98 0.06
N PRO A 14 -15.40 -0.31 0.17
CA PRO A 14 -14.00 -0.75 0.26
C PRO A 14 -13.16 -0.36 -0.96
N CYS A 15 -13.80 -0.25 -2.13
CA CYS A 15 -13.19 0.10 -3.39
C CYS A 15 -13.71 1.45 -3.88
N LYS A 16 -12.83 2.25 -4.48
CA LYS A 16 -13.16 3.50 -5.14
C LYS A 16 -12.37 3.64 -6.43
N MET A 17 -12.98 4.31 -7.40
CA MET A 17 -12.31 4.65 -8.65
C MET A 17 -11.48 5.92 -8.45
N ASN A 18 -10.25 5.91 -8.91
CA ASN A 18 -9.42 7.10 -9.06
C ASN A 18 -9.12 7.32 -10.56
N GLY A 19 -8.40 8.40 -10.89
CA GLY A 19 -8.05 8.73 -12.28
C GLY A 19 -7.21 7.68 -13.03
N TRP A 20 -6.75 6.63 -12.33
CA TRP A 20 -5.87 5.58 -12.85
C TRP A 20 -6.47 4.17 -12.75
N GLY A 21 -7.60 3.99 -12.08
CA GLY A 21 -8.29 2.71 -11.92
C GLY A 21 -8.94 2.50 -10.55
N GLU A 22 -9.35 1.26 -10.28
CA GLU A 22 -9.94 0.87 -9.01
C GLU A 22 -8.86 0.64 -7.96
N VAL A 23 -8.99 1.31 -6.82
CA VAL A 23 -8.14 1.09 -5.64
C VAL A 23 -9.02 0.72 -4.45
N CYS A 24 -8.55 -0.24 -3.65
CA CYS A 24 -9.34 -0.83 -2.58
C CYS A 24 -8.57 -0.94 -1.26
N GLY A 25 -9.33 -1.01 -0.17
CA GLY A 25 -8.83 -1.26 1.17
C GLY A 25 -8.00 -0.12 1.77
N PRO A 26 -7.44 -0.32 2.96
CA PRO A 26 -6.72 0.73 3.70
C PRO A 26 -5.38 1.13 3.08
N TRP A 27 -4.85 0.29 2.17
CA TRP A 27 -3.61 0.55 1.47
C TRP A 27 -3.81 1.02 0.03
N ALA A 28 -5.07 1.17 -0.44
CA ALA A 28 -5.39 1.56 -1.81
C ALA A 28 -4.72 0.64 -2.86
N ILE A 29 -4.78 -0.68 -2.64
CA ILE A 29 -4.22 -1.68 -3.56
C ILE A 29 -5.15 -1.91 -4.76
N THR A 30 -4.57 -2.33 -5.88
CA THR A 30 -5.30 -2.70 -7.11
C THR A 30 -5.38 -4.22 -7.24
N GLN A 31 -6.25 -4.72 -8.12
CA GLN A 31 -6.32 -6.16 -8.39
C GLN A 31 -5.01 -6.75 -8.93
N PRO A 32 -4.26 -6.12 -9.86
CA PRO A 32 -2.92 -6.58 -10.24
C PRO A 32 -1.94 -6.63 -9.06
N TYR A 33 -1.97 -5.63 -8.18
CA TYR A 33 -1.15 -5.63 -6.98
C TYR A 33 -1.46 -6.84 -6.08
N TRP A 34 -2.74 -7.16 -5.89
CA TRP A 34 -3.15 -8.35 -5.13
C TRP A 34 -2.73 -9.66 -5.81
N ILE A 35 -2.76 -9.72 -7.13
CA ILE A 35 -2.28 -10.88 -7.90
C ILE A 35 -0.80 -11.16 -7.58
N ASP A 36 0.04 -10.13 -7.67
CA ASP A 36 1.48 -10.27 -7.41
C ASP A 36 1.79 -10.43 -5.90
N GLY A 37 0.91 -9.91 -5.04
CA GLY A 37 0.93 -10.11 -3.59
C GLY A 37 0.48 -11.52 -3.12
N GLY A 38 0.23 -12.45 -4.05
CA GLY A 38 0.01 -13.86 -3.74
C GLY A 38 -1.44 -14.33 -3.77
N ARG A 39 -2.37 -13.52 -4.30
CA ARG A 39 -3.79 -13.90 -4.49
C ARG A 39 -4.46 -14.42 -3.21
N LEU A 40 -4.18 -13.78 -2.08
CA LEU A 40 -4.70 -14.19 -0.79
C LEU A 40 -6.24 -14.27 -0.80
N PHE A 41 -6.77 -15.27 -0.09
CA PHE A 41 -8.20 -15.60 -0.01
C PHE A 41 -8.85 -16.07 -1.33
N ASN A 42 -8.09 -16.18 -2.42
CA ASN A 42 -8.57 -16.55 -3.76
C ASN A 42 -9.67 -15.60 -4.31
N ASP A 43 -9.85 -14.44 -3.70
CA ASP A 43 -10.88 -13.46 -4.06
C ASP A 43 -10.42 -12.07 -3.65
N PHE A 44 -10.22 -11.19 -4.64
CA PHE A 44 -9.75 -9.82 -4.43
C PHE A 44 -10.72 -9.02 -3.56
N TYR A 45 -12.02 -9.10 -3.84
CA TYR A 45 -13.03 -8.28 -3.15
C TYR A 45 -13.21 -8.72 -1.69
N LYS A 46 -13.11 -10.02 -1.40
CA LYS A 46 -13.07 -10.50 -0.01
C LYS A 46 -11.79 -10.07 0.71
N CYS A 47 -10.65 -10.09 0.02
CA CYS A 47 -9.37 -9.72 0.62
C CYS A 47 -9.32 -8.24 1.00
N VAL A 48 -9.83 -7.35 0.13
CA VAL A 48 -9.75 -5.90 0.35
C VAL A 48 -10.67 -5.40 1.47
N GLU A 49 -11.66 -6.21 1.88
CA GLU A 49 -12.51 -5.98 3.04
C GLU A 49 -11.89 -6.43 4.37
N ASP A 50 -10.82 -7.24 4.32
CA ASP A 50 -10.15 -7.79 5.50
C ASP A 50 -8.82 -7.07 5.78
N TRP A 51 -8.64 -6.60 7.00
CA TRP A 51 -7.42 -5.87 7.40
C TRP A 51 -6.16 -6.69 7.23
N LYS A 52 -6.20 -7.96 7.65
CA LYS A 52 -5.03 -8.83 7.61
C LYS A 52 -4.68 -9.21 6.16
N CYS A 53 -5.67 -9.50 5.34
CA CYS A 53 -5.46 -9.86 3.94
C CYS A 53 -4.85 -8.70 3.14
N ASN A 54 -5.32 -7.47 3.36
CA ASN A 54 -4.70 -6.28 2.77
C ASN A 54 -3.23 -6.13 3.20
N GLU A 55 -2.96 -6.21 4.50
CA GLU A 55 -1.61 -6.02 5.04
C GLU A 55 -0.65 -7.10 4.51
N ASP A 56 -1.06 -8.37 4.58
CA ASP A 56 -0.27 -9.50 4.09
C ASP A 56 -0.05 -9.40 2.57
N THR A 57 -1.02 -8.92 1.80
CA THR A 57 -0.88 -8.63 0.36
C THR A 57 0.22 -7.60 0.11
N VAL A 58 0.22 -6.48 0.85
CA VAL A 58 1.25 -5.44 0.76
C VAL A 58 2.63 -5.98 1.14
N ARG A 59 2.72 -6.75 2.23
CA ARG A 59 3.97 -7.38 2.66
C ARG A 59 4.53 -8.32 1.59
N ASN A 60 3.69 -9.18 1.01
CA ASN A 60 4.09 -10.12 -0.03
C ASN A 60 4.55 -9.40 -1.30
N TYR A 61 3.78 -8.42 -1.77
CA TYR A 61 4.12 -7.65 -2.97
C TYR A 61 5.48 -6.96 -2.82
N LEU A 62 5.68 -6.29 -1.68
CA LEU A 62 6.93 -5.60 -1.38
C LEU A 62 8.10 -6.56 -1.21
N ASN A 63 7.91 -7.71 -0.57
CA ASN A 63 8.92 -8.74 -0.45
C ASN A 63 9.33 -9.33 -1.81
N PHE A 64 8.40 -9.35 -2.78
CA PHE A 64 8.67 -9.82 -4.13
C PHE A 64 9.46 -8.78 -4.97
N TYR A 65 9.10 -7.50 -4.90
CA TYR A 65 9.69 -6.48 -5.78
C TYR A 65 10.86 -5.69 -5.18
N VAL A 66 10.92 -5.53 -3.86
CA VAL A 66 12.03 -4.83 -3.18
C VAL A 66 13.08 -5.86 -2.79
N THR A 67 14.01 -6.11 -3.71
CA THR A 67 15.06 -7.14 -3.59
C THR A 67 16.38 -6.60 -3.06
N ASP A 68 16.56 -5.27 -3.02
CA ASP A 68 17.75 -4.63 -2.47
C ASP A 68 17.79 -4.82 -0.94
N PRO A 69 18.81 -5.50 -0.39
CA PRO A 69 18.93 -5.71 1.06
C PRO A 69 19.16 -4.41 1.84
N ASP A 70 19.64 -3.35 1.19
CA ASP A 70 19.89 -2.05 1.81
C ASP A 70 18.71 -1.08 1.63
N ALA A 71 17.59 -1.52 1.03
CA ALA A 71 16.40 -0.73 0.78
C ALA A 71 15.90 0.00 2.04
N LYS A 72 15.51 1.25 1.86
CA LYS A 72 14.97 2.11 2.91
C LYS A 72 13.44 2.17 2.81
N CYS A 73 12.80 2.70 3.85
CA CYS A 73 11.34 2.94 3.85
C CYS A 73 10.84 3.69 2.61
N GLN A 74 11.68 4.58 2.05
CA GLN A 74 11.40 5.28 0.80
C GLN A 74 11.21 4.32 -0.37
N ASP A 75 12.09 3.34 -0.53
CA ASP A 75 12.04 2.39 -1.64
C ASP A 75 10.78 1.54 -1.57
N TYR A 76 10.44 1.05 -0.38
CA TYR A 76 9.19 0.33 -0.13
C TYR A 76 7.95 1.19 -0.42
N ALA A 77 7.90 2.42 0.08
CA ALA A 77 6.76 3.31 -0.12
C ALA A 77 6.56 3.66 -1.61
N ARG A 78 7.65 3.94 -2.32
CA ARG A 78 7.62 4.30 -3.74
C ARG A 78 7.28 3.09 -4.62
N THR A 79 7.80 1.90 -4.30
CA THR A 79 7.42 0.65 -4.99
C THR A 79 5.95 0.31 -4.76
N HIS A 80 5.40 0.58 -3.57
CA HIS A 80 3.97 0.40 -3.36
C HIS A 80 3.10 1.33 -4.21
N ALA A 81 3.49 2.61 -4.31
CA ALA A 81 2.71 3.60 -5.06
C ALA A 81 2.88 3.49 -6.58
N GLY A 82 4.08 3.15 -7.05
CA GLY A 82 4.43 3.13 -8.47
C GLY A 82 4.62 1.75 -9.08
N GLY A 83 4.40 0.68 -8.32
CA GLY A 83 4.65 -0.69 -8.76
C GLY A 83 6.15 -1.04 -8.81
N PRO A 84 6.55 -2.06 -9.60
CA PRO A 84 7.89 -2.66 -9.51
C PRO A 84 9.07 -1.70 -9.77
N LEU A 85 8.83 -0.66 -10.56
CA LEU A 85 9.83 0.37 -10.89
C LEU A 85 9.62 1.68 -10.11
N GLY A 86 8.69 1.67 -9.14
CA GLY A 86 8.27 2.87 -8.42
C GLY A 86 9.41 3.57 -7.68
N ALA A 87 10.34 2.82 -7.08
CA ALA A 87 11.52 3.36 -6.40
C ALA A 87 12.40 4.25 -7.29
N TRP A 88 12.35 4.09 -8.61
CA TRP A 88 13.15 4.83 -9.59
C TRP A 88 12.36 5.92 -10.34
N ASN A 89 11.06 6.07 -10.05
CA ASN A 89 10.20 7.01 -10.75
C ASN A 89 9.86 8.22 -9.88
N ASP A 90 10.20 9.43 -10.32
CA ASP A 90 9.96 10.68 -9.58
C ASP A 90 8.48 10.96 -9.33
N SER A 91 7.58 10.40 -10.13
CA SER A 91 6.13 10.52 -9.91
C SER A 91 5.65 9.95 -8.57
N THR A 92 6.46 9.10 -7.92
CA THR A 92 6.15 8.49 -6.61
C THR A 92 6.69 9.29 -5.42
N LEU A 93 7.51 10.32 -5.64
CA LEU A 93 8.05 11.16 -4.57
C LEU A 93 6.96 11.83 -3.73
N PRO A 94 5.85 12.35 -4.30
CA PRO A 94 4.76 12.92 -3.50
C PRO A 94 4.18 11.92 -2.50
N TYR A 95 3.97 10.66 -2.90
CA TYR A 95 3.49 9.62 -2.00
C TYR A 95 4.50 9.33 -0.87
N TRP A 96 5.79 9.24 -1.21
CA TRP A 96 6.84 9.09 -0.19
C TRP A 96 6.83 10.24 0.81
N TYR A 97 6.68 11.49 0.37
CA TYR A 97 6.65 12.62 1.29
C TYR A 97 5.47 12.54 2.27
N SER A 98 4.28 12.11 1.82
CA SER A 98 3.15 11.85 2.73
C SER A 98 3.44 10.73 3.74
N VAL A 99 4.13 9.66 3.31
CA VAL A 99 4.56 8.60 4.24
C VAL A 99 5.60 9.12 5.23
N LYS A 100 6.59 9.88 4.76
CA LYS A 100 7.64 10.46 5.59
C LYS A 100 7.06 11.41 6.63
N GLU A 101 6.12 12.27 6.24
CA GLU A 101 5.42 13.18 7.15
C GLU A 101 4.72 12.41 8.28
N CYS A 102 4.01 11.34 7.95
CA CYS A 102 3.39 10.47 8.95
C CYS A 102 4.42 9.85 9.93
N LEU A 103 5.60 9.46 9.43
CA LEU A 103 6.67 8.89 10.26
C LEU A 103 7.35 9.94 11.15
N ASP A 104 7.63 11.13 10.61
CA ASP A 104 8.35 12.20 11.30
C ASP A 104 7.51 12.83 12.43
N TYR A 105 6.19 12.98 12.21
CA TYR A 105 5.30 13.68 13.15
C TYR A 105 4.35 12.75 13.92
N GLY A 106 4.40 11.44 13.69
CA GLY A 106 3.55 10.48 14.40
C GLY A 106 2.05 10.74 14.19
N ILE A 107 1.65 11.22 13.00
CA ILE A 107 0.28 11.65 12.68
C ILE A 107 -0.74 10.50 12.82
N PHE A 108 -0.26 9.26 12.86
CA PHE A 108 -1.05 8.09 13.23
C PHE A 108 -0.35 7.33 14.37
N THR A 109 -0.91 7.40 15.57
CA THR A 109 -0.71 6.37 16.60
C THR A 109 -1.81 5.33 16.41
N PRO A 110 -1.50 4.06 16.12
CA PRO A 110 -2.52 3.01 16.19
C PRO A 110 -3.14 3.04 17.58
N ALA A 111 -4.45 2.82 17.67
CA ALA A 111 -5.10 2.66 18.97
C ALA A 111 -4.32 1.58 19.73
N SER A 112 -3.81 1.93 20.93
CA SER A 112 -3.09 1.01 21.78
C SER A 112 -3.90 -0.27 21.91
N VAL A 113 -3.32 -1.39 21.49
CA VAL A 113 -3.84 -2.73 21.76
C VAL A 113 -3.82 -3.04 23.24
#